data_AF-A0A4R8LYF7-F1
#
_entry.id   AF-A0A4R8LYF7-F1
#
_cell.length_a   1.000
_cell.length_b   1.000
_cell.length_c   1.000
_cell.angle_alpha   90.00
_cell.angle_beta   90.00
_cell.angle_gamma   90.00
#
_symmetry.space_group_name_H-M   'P 1'
#
loop_
_entity.id
_entity.type
_entity.pdbx_description
1 polymer ?
#
loop_
_entity_poly.entity_id
_entity_poly.type
_entity_poly.pdbx_seq_one_letter_code
_entity_poly.pdbx_strand_id
1 'polypeptide(L)'
;MNGLLDRDIAHIARVMRPSLTGDLGGPILSSSYWRTRLHRLLEAPMLTKAQLCSIDSLLLELDEFDAGGFGVMFPQPVDGNDGARGTHEAVQSVQSA
;
A
#
# COMPACT_ATOMS: atom_id res chain seq x y z
N MET A 1 17.20 21.35 -18.22
CA MET A 1 16.46 21.45 -16.93
C MET A 1 15.00 21.18 -17.23
N ASN A 2 14.46 20.01 -16.86
CA ASN A 2 13.13 19.59 -17.27
C ASN A 2 12.12 19.73 -16.11
N GLY A 3 11.93 20.96 -15.64
CA GLY A 3 11.16 21.27 -14.42
C GLY A 3 9.67 20.92 -14.50
N LEU A 4 9.13 20.70 -15.71
CA LEU A 4 7.76 20.22 -15.87
C LEU A 4 7.61 18.77 -15.41
N LEU A 5 8.55 17.89 -15.75
CA LEU A 5 8.53 16.49 -15.30
C LEU A 5 8.75 16.40 -13.79
N ASP A 6 9.64 17.22 -13.23
CA ASP A 6 9.84 17.26 -11.77
C ASP A 6 8.56 17.64 -11.02
N ARG A 7 7.86 18.66 -11.53
CA ARG A 7 6.55 19.07 -11.02
C ARG A 7 5.47 18.01 -11.24
N ASP A 8 5.48 17.30 -12.36
CA ASP A 8 4.54 16.21 -12.65
C ASP A 8 4.76 15.03 -11.68
N ILE A 9 6.01 14.64 -11.45
CA ILE A 9 6.39 13.59 -10.48
C ILE A 9 5.98 13.99 -9.06
N ALA A 10 6.29 15.22 -8.64
CA ALA A 10 5.89 15.74 -7.34
C ALA A 10 4.36 15.83 -7.19
N HIS A 11 3.65 16.17 -8.26
CA HIS A 11 2.20 16.18 -8.29
C HIS A 11 1.64 14.77 -8.14
N ILE A 12 2.13 13.80 -8.91
CA ILE A 12 1.74 12.38 -8.85
C ILE A 12 1.98 11.83 -7.44
N ALA A 13 3.14 12.06 -6.85
CA ALA A 13 3.46 11.65 -5.48
C ALA A 13 2.42 12.15 -4.47
N ARG A 14 1.95 13.39 -4.64
CA ARG A 14 1.03 14.03 -3.71
C ARG A 14 -0.42 13.61 -3.91
N VAL A 15 -0.83 13.27 -5.13
CA VAL A 15 -2.21 12.83 -5.42
C VAL A 15 -2.39 11.32 -5.34
N MET A 16 -1.34 10.53 -5.53
CA MET A 16 -1.40 9.07 -5.50
C MET A 16 -1.87 8.56 -4.14
N ARG A 17 -1.18 8.93 -3.06
CA ARG A 17 -1.54 8.51 -1.69
C ARG A 17 -3.01 8.80 -1.31
N PRO A 18 -3.53 10.04 -1.44
CA PRO A 18 -4.93 10.31 -1.13
C PRO A 18 -5.90 9.62 -2.11
N SER A 19 -5.49 9.35 -3.35
CA SER A 19 -6.33 8.59 -4.30
C SER A 19 -6.43 7.11 -3.93
N LEU A 20 -5.39 6.55 -3.30
CA LEU A 20 -5.37 5.15 -2.84
C LEU A 20 -6.17 4.96 -1.54
N THR A 21 -6.10 5.92 -0.61
CA THR A 21 -6.81 5.85 0.68
C THR A 21 -8.31 6.18 0.56
N GLY A 22 -8.72 6.93 -0.47
CA GLY A 22 -10.14 7.13 -0.82
C GLY A 22 -10.95 7.87 0.24
N ASP A 23 -10.96 9.21 0.20
CA ASP A 23 -11.58 10.00 1.27
C ASP A 23 -13.12 9.95 1.29
N LEU A 24 -13.85 9.73 0.19
CA LEU A 24 -15.33 9.86 0.20
C LEU A 24 -16.12 9.09 -0.91
N GLY A 25 -15.59 7.99 -1.47
CA GLY A 25 -16.32 7.26 -2.53
C GLY A 25 -15.70 5.98 -3.08
N GLY A 26 -14.72 5.40 -2.38
CA GLY A 26 -13.88 4.30 -2.89
C GLY A 26 -12.65 4.79 -3.66
N PRO A 27 -11.70 3.89 -3.98
CA PRO A 27 -10.53 4.24 -4.77
C PRO A 27 -10.96 4.65 -6.18
N ILE A 28 -10.92 5.94 -6.46
CA ILE A 28 -11.26 6.49 -7.78
C ILE A 28 -10.31 5.94 -8.85
N LEU A 29 -9.07 5.59 -8.44
CA LEU A 29 -8.02 5.02 -9.28
C LEU A 29 -7.31 3.90 -8.50
N SER A 30 -7.39 2.66 -9.01
CA SER A 30 -6.70 1.49 -8.45
C SER A 30 -5.17 1.56 -8.59
N SER A 31 -4.43 0.83 -7.76
CA SER A 31 -2.96 0.70 -7.83
C SER A 31 -2.46 0.43 -9.26
N SER A 32 -3.08 -0.51 -9.97
CA SER A 32 -2.76 -0.84 -11.37
C SER A 32 -2.74 0.37 -12.33
N TYR A 33 -3.61 1.36 -12.13
CA TYR A 33 -3.66 2.56 -12.97
C TYR A 33 -2.41 3.43 -12.76
N TRP A 34 -2.05 3.67 -11.51
CA TRP A 34 -0.86 4.45 -11.15
C TRP A 34 0.42 3.78 -11.62
N ARG A 35 0.51 2.44 -11.50
CA ARG A 35 1.63 1.66 -12.03
C ARG A 35 1.81 1.89 -13.53
N THR A 36 0.73 1.76 -14.30
CA THR A 36 0.75 2.00 -15.76
C THR A 36 1.19 3.43 -16.08
N ARG A 37 0.73 4.42 -15.32
CA ARG A 37 1.08 5.83 -15.52
C ARG A 37 2.55 6.13 -15.24
N LEU A 38 3.12 5.54 -14.17
CA LEU A 38 4.54 5.66 -13.84
C LEU A 38 5.42 4.98 -14.89
N HIS A 39 5.02 3.82 -15.41
CA HIS A 39 5.73 3.18 -16.52
C HIS A 39 5.77 4.04 -17.78
N ARG A 40 4.68 4.75 -18.12
CA ARG A 40 4.70 5.72 -19.23
C ARG A 40 5.64 6.90 -19.00
N LEU A 41 5.81 7.32 -17.75
CA LEU A 41 6.79 8.36 -17.40
C LEU A 41 8.22 7.86 -17.57
N LEU A 42 8.49 6.57 -17.31
CA LEU A 42 9.77 5.93 -17.57
C LEU A 42 10.12 5.85 -19.07
N GLU A 43 9.10 5.81 -19.94
CA GLU A 43 9.31 5.84 -21.40
C GLU A 43 9.72 7.23 -21.93
N ALA A 44 9.80 8.26 -21.07
CA ALA A 44 10.21 9.59 -21.49
C ALA A 44 11.70 9.64 -21.88
N PRO A 45 12.07 10.20 -23.05
CA PRO A 45 13.43 10.13 -23.59
C PRO A 45 14.47 10.99 -22.86
N MET A 46 14.06 11.88 -21.95
CA MET A 46 14.94 12.81 -21.24
C MET A 46 14.72 12.79 -19.73
N LEU A 47 14.84 11.60 -19.14
CA LEU A 47 14.82 11.42 -17.69
C LEU A 47 16.20 11.64 -17.10
N THR A 48 16.26 12.49 -16.07
CA THR A 48 17.44 12.64 -15.23
C THR A 48 17.47 11.54 -14.16
N LYS A 49 18.65 11.28 -13.60
CA LYS A 49 18.80 10.30 -12.52
C LYS A 49 17.92 10.61 -11.30
N ALA A 50 17.74 11.88 -10.96
CA ALA A 50 16.86 12.29 -9.88
C ALA A 50 15.40 11.88 -10.15
N GLN A 51 14.92 12.10 -11.39
CA GLN A 51 13.56 11.75 -11.80
C GLN A 51 13.32 10.24 -11.82
N LEU A 52 14.30 9.46 -12.30
CA LEU A 52 14.26 8.00 -12.22
C LEU A 52 14.15 7.55 -10.76
N CYS A 53 15.01 8.07 -9.88
CA CYS A 53 14.99 7.75 -8.46
C CYS A 53 13.62 8.06 -7.81
N SER A 54 13.03 9.22 -8.15
CA SER A 54 11.69 9.57 -7.66
C SER A 54 10.60 8.65 -8.19
N ILE A 55 10.66 8.23 -9.46
CA ILE A 55 9.68 7.29 -10.05
C ILE A 55 9.84 5.89 -9.44
N ASP A 56 11.07 5.40 -9.26
CA ASP A 56 11.35 4.12 -8.60
C ASP A 56 10.83 4.10 -7.15
N SER A 57 11.05 5.17 -6.37
CA SER A 57 10.50 5.29 -5.01
C SER A 57 8.97 5.26 -5.00
N LEU A 58 8.32 5.88 -5.99
CA LEU A 58 6.86 5.87 -6.12
C LEU A 58 6.32 4.50 -6.50
N LEU A 59 7.03 3.74 -7.35
CA LEU A 59 6.68 2.36 -7.68
C LEU A 59 6.80 1.45 -6.46
N LEU A 60 7.84 1.63 -5.65
CA LEU A 60 8.05 0.88 -4.41
C LEU A 60 6.89 1.11 -3.42
N GLU A 61 6.53 2.37 -3.19
CA GLU A 61 5.42 2.74 -2.28
C GLU A 61 4.09 2.12 -2.73
N LEU A 62 3.87 2.05 -4.04
CA LEU A 62 2.68 1.43 -4.63
C LEU A 62 2.66 -0.09 -4.42
N ASP A 63 3.81 -0.74 -4.53
CA ASP A 63 4.00 -2.19 -4.32
C ASP A 63 3.79 -2.54 -2.83
N GLU A 64 4.33 -1.72 -1.93
CA GLU A 64 4.11 -1.84 -0.49
C GLU A 64 2.63 -1.66 -0.11
N PHE A 65 1.94 -0.72 -0.76
CA PHE A 65 0.50 -0.55 -0.58
C PHE A 65 -0.28 -1.80 -1.04
N ASP A 66 0.05 -2.34 -2.21
CA ASP A 66 -0.59 -3.54 -2.79
C ASP A 66 -0.34 -4.79 -1.93
N ALA A 67 0.87 -4.91 -1.36
CA ALA A 67 1.26 -5.95 -0.42
C ALA A 67 0.58 -5.83 0.97
N GLY A 68 -0.23 -4.79 1.22
CA GLY A 68 -0.86 -4.53 2.52
C GLY A 68 0.08 -3.94 3.57
N GLY A 69 1.27 -3.48 3.16
CA GLY A 69 2.35 -3.00 4.02
C GLY A 69 2.09 -1.67 4.74
N PHE A 70 1.02 -0.94 4.39
CA PHE A 70 0.61 0.22 5.18
C PHE A 70 0.22 -0.14 6.63
N GLY A 71 -0.05 -1.43 6.90
CA GLY A 71 -0.27 -1.97 8.24
C GLY A 71 1.00 -2.36 9.02
N VAL A 72 2.20 -2.38 8.41
CA VAL A 72 3.46 -2.67 9.14
C VAL A 72 4.26 -1.43 9.50
N MET A 73 4.12 -0.33 8.74
CA MET A 73 4.80 0.94 9.06
C MET A 73 4.04 1.79 10.08
N PHE A 74 2.73 1.54 10.24
CA PHE A 74 1.95 1.92 11.40
C PHE A 74 1.56 0.64 12.15
N PRO A 75 2.28 0.23 13.22
CA PRO A 75 1.83 -0.88 14.03
C PRO A 75 0.47 -0.50 14.62
N GLN A 76 -0.60 -1.09 14.09
CA GLN A 76 -1.87 -1.15 14.80
C GLN A 76 -1.54 -1.75 16.18
N PRO A 77 -1.98 -1.16 17.32
CA PRO A 77 -1.93 -1.87 18.57
C PRO A 77 -2.65 -3.18 18.30
N VAL A 78 -1.94 -4.30 18.43
CA VAL A 78 -2.50 -5.64 18.29
C VAL A 78 -3.77 -5.67 19.15
N ASP A 79 -4.94 -5.58 18.52
CA ASP A 79 -6.17 -5.85 19.25
C ASP A 79 -6.07 -7.32 19.59
N GLY A 80 -5.91 -7.61 20.88
CA GLY A 80 -5.52 -8.90 21.44
C GLY A 80 -6.60 -9.96 21.32
N ASN A 81 -7.19 -10.12 20.14
CA ASN A 81 -8.19 -11.12 19.80
C ASN A 81 -7.60 -12.27 18.98
N ASP A 82 -6.31 -12.56 19.14
CA ASP A 82 -5.78 -13.87 18.73
C ASP A 82 -6.43 -14.91 19.65
N GLY A 83 -7.54 -15.45 19.15
CA GLY A 83 -8.34 -16.48 19.77
C GLY A 83 -7.47 -17.68 20.07
N ALA A 84 -7.01 -17.78 21.32
CA ALA A 84 -6.56 -19.01 21.92
C ALA A 84 -7.76 -19.96 21.99
N ARG A 85 -7.97 -20.68 20.87
CA ARG A 85 -8.82 -21.86 20.75
C ARG A 85 -8.22 -22.98 21.60
N GLY A 86 -8.36 -22.85 22.92
CA GLY A 86 -8.03 -23.87 23.91
C GLY A 86 -9.13 -24.93 23.98
N THR A 87 -8.83 -26.09 23.41
CA THR A 87 -9.26 -27.42 23.89
C THR A 87 -10.74 -27.60 24.29
N HIS A 88 -11.57 -27.89 23.28
CA HIS A 88 -12.71 -28.78 23.50
C HIS A 88 -12.19 -30.21 23.68
N GLU A 89 -11.90 -30.65 24.90
CA GLU A 89 -12.02 -32.06 25.29
C GLU A 89 -11.85 -32.23 26.81
N ALA A 90 -12.58 -33.18 27.39
CA ALA A 90 -12.50 -33.63 28.79
C ALA A 90 -13.30 -32.84 29.86
N VAL A 91 -14.64 -32.85 29.77
CA VAL A 91 -15.52 -33.05 30.95
C VAL A 91 -16.78 -33.86 30.56
N GLN A 92 -16.58 -35.00 29.92
CA GLN A 92 -17.60 -36.06 29.75
C GLN A 92 -17.07 -37.37 30.32
N SER A 93 -16.85 -37.42 31.63
CA SER A 93 -16.77 -38.66 32.40
C SER A 93 -16.65 -38.34 33.88
N VAL A 94 -17.80 -38.20 34.54
CA VAL A 94 -18.11 -38.87 35.82
C VAL A 94 -19.63 -38.86 35.95
N GLN A 95 -20.27 -39.73 35.16
CA GLN A 95 -21.57 -40.27 35.48
C GLN A 95 -21.44 -41.14 36.74
N SER A 96 -22.45 -41.04 37.60
CA SER A 96 -23.11 -42.20 38.22
C SER A 96 -22.30 -43.08 39.17
N ALA A 97 -22.47 -42.85 40.47
CA ALA A 97 -22.87 -43.86 41.46
C ALA A 97 -23.25 -43.16 42.78
#